data_AF-A0A328C955-F1
#
_entry.id   AF-A0A328C955-F1
#
_cell.length_a   1.000
_cell.length_b   1.000
_cell.length_c   1.000
_cell.angle_alpha   90.00
_cell.angle_beta   90.00
_cell.angle_gamma   90.00
#
_symmetry.space_group_name_H-M   'P 1'
#
loop_
_entity.id
_entity.type
_entity.pdbx_description
1 polymer ?
#
loop_
_entity_poly.entity_id
_entity_poly.type
_entity_poly.pdbx_seq_one_letter_code
_entity_poly.pdbx_strand_id
1 'polypeptide(L)'
;MRSYLYAPLRRALALLLVAALLLTAACQRSPEDLEVWRTSKGGTDQLAAWAESPEEPMEVRVRAVQILIEEGDHARVPRVLEQTNDAAARQAMADGAMPTIEAMWQQQDIPELTDEMREKGAELVVGDSQSTRAKDAAYALYDYFSDETKPRAQAIFKGWLEKDLELRNQLGDATVAQIVPLAGPGAVDLVAPWLKTTFLPGKVATAMRASLPKEDQGPIDAALAERAREEHPELKRDLPQAVFNANTDQAASYYEFAIFDPNTSAEYLQGAMEALARVKGKDSAPTFQKVIQERPGMLRWVAANYIVDTHKRDSLPLIASALPTTTEGWDLPSDDSFERASHQVCSLYKGTMEREKITDFQPVVAQLLTIDSWSAKTLGVVCAGTLKLTGLAEQVAALSTERQRLPGWGSRTTLGQLARQTADELK
;
A
#
# COMPACT_ATOMS: atom_id res chain seq x y z
N MET A 1 57.02 -12.39 -75.74
CA MET A 1 56.92 -12.00 -74.32
C MET A 1 55.50 -12.25 -73.84
N ARG A 2 55.23 -13.41 -73.23
CA ARG A 2 53.96 -13.71 -72.56
C ARG A 2 54.27 -14.42 -71.23
N SER A 3 54.01 -13.67 -70.18
CA SER A 3 53.74 -13.99 -68.78
C SER A 3 53.86 -15.46 -68.32
N TYR A 4 55.03 -15.81 -67.75
CA TYR A 4 55.22 -17.03 -66.94
C TYR A 4 55.22 -16.78 -65.42
N LEU A 5 54.93 -15.55 -64.96
CA LEU A 5 55.02 -15.16 -63.54
C LEU A 5 53.72 -15.36 -62.73
N TYR A 6 52.60 -15.82 -63.31
CA TYR A 6 51.31 -15.87 -62.63
C TYR A 6 51.00 -17.19 -61.89
N ALA A 7 51.75 -18.27 -62.11
CA ALA A 7 51.46 -19.58 -61.51
C ALA A 7 51.79 -19.69 -60.00
N PRO A 8 52.96 -19.23 -59.50
CA PRO A 8 53.28 -19.36 -58.07
C PRO A 8 52.47 -18.38 -57.22
N LEU A 9 52.17 -17.19 -57.74
CA LEU A 9 51.38 -16.17 -57.04
C LEU A 9 49.91 -16.59 -56.86
N ARG A 10 49.30 -17.25 -57.87
CA ARG A 10 47.93 -17.79 -57.77
C ARG A 10 47.84 -18.96 -56.79
N ARG A 11 48.86 -19.81 -56.70
CA ARG A 11 48.91 -20.91 -55.72
C ARG A 11 49.12 -20.39 -54.29
N ALA A 12 49.96 -19.38 -54.11
CA ALA A 12 50.13 -18.70 -52.82
C ALA A 12 48.85 -17.99 -52.38
N LEU A 13 48.17 -17.27 -53.29
CA LEU A 13 46.90 -16.59 -52.99
C LEU A 13 45.76 -17.59 -52.68
N ALA A 14 45.70 -18.72 -53.39
CA ALA A 14 44.73 -19.77 -53.11
C ALA A 14 44.98 -20.44 -51.74
N LEU A 15 46.24 -20.70 -51.38
CA LEU A 15 46.59 -21.22 -50.05
C LEU A 15 46.28 -20.20 -48.94
N LEU A 16 46.47 -18.91 -49.18
CA LEU A 16 46.12 -17.84 -48.25
C LEU A 16 44.61 -17.65 -48.12
N LEU A 17 43.85 -17.82 -49.21
CA LEU A 17 42.38 -17.80 -49.20
C LEU A 17 41.79 -19.04 -48.52
N VAL A 18 42.36 -20.24 -48.73
CA VAL A 18 41.94 -21.45 -48.02
C VAL A 18 42.33 -21.39 -46.54
N ALA A 19 43.52 -20.88 -46.21
CA ALA A 19 43.91 -20.65 -44.81
C ALA A 19 43.04 -19.58 -44.12
N ALA A 20 42.65 -18.51 -44.84
CA ALA A 20 41.72 -17.49 -44.34
C ALA A 20 40.28 -18.03 -44.18
N LEU A 21 39.82 -18.92 -45.08
CA LEU A 21 38.54 -19.62 -44.95
C LEU A 21 38.53 -20.66 -43.83
N LEU A 22 39.68 -21.28 -43.53
CA LEU A 22 39.85 -22.22 -42.42
C LEU A 22 39.99 -21.50 -41.06
N LEU A 23 40.49 -20.26 -41.04
CA LEU A 23 40.55 -19.42 -39.83
C LEU A 23 39.18 -18.83 -39.45
N THR A 24 38.24 -18.70 -40.40
CA THR A 24 36.84 -18.33 -40.10
C THR A 24 35.97 -19.52 -39.66
N ALA A 25 36.48 -20.75 -39.77
CA ALA A 25 35.91 -21.94 -39.15
C ALA A 25 36.61 -22.21 -37.79
N ALA A 26 36.75 -21.17 -36.97
CA ALA A 26 36.83 -21.42 -35.53
C ALA A 26 35.59 -22.23 -35.16
N CYS A 27 35.76 -23.40 -34.54
CA CYS A 27 34.66 -24.24 -34.06
C CYS A 27 33.74 -23.41 -33.17
N GLN A 28 32.72 -22.77 -33.75
CA GLN A 28 31.63 -22.17 -33.00
C GLN A 28 30.93 -23.33 -32.31
N ARG A 29 30.92 -23.29 -30.97
CA ARG A 29 30.23 -24.27 -30.14
C ARG A 29 28.74 -24.22 -30.46
N SER A 30 28.08 -25.36 -30.44
CA SER A 30 26.65 -25.45 -30.73
C SER A 30 25.84 -25.61 -29.43
N PRO A 31 24.53 -25.29 -29.45
CA PRO A 31 23.67 -25.48 -28.27
C PRO A 31 23.68 -26.92 -27.72
N GLU A 32 23.88 -27.92 -28.58
CA GLU A 32 23.92 -29.34 -28.19
C GLU A 32 25.14 -29.68 -27.29
N ASP A 33 26.24 -28.93 -27.42
CA ASP A 33 27.44 -29.14 -26.60
C ASP A 33 27.20 -28.83 -25.11
N LEU A 34 26.16 -28.06 -24.78
CA LEU A 34 25.81 -27.69 -23.41
C LEU A 34 25.16 -28.83 -22.62
N GLU A 35 24.51 -29.78 -23.31
CA GLU A 35 23.72 -30.85 -22.69
C GLU A 35 24.59 -31.77 -21.81
N VAL A 36 25.87 -31.91 -22.14
CA VAL A 36 26.86 -32.66 -21.35
C VAL A 36 27.03 -32.08 -19.94
N TRP A 37 26.77 -30.79 -19.76
CA TRP A 37 27.00 -30.11 -18.49
C TRP A 37 25.85 -30.26 -17.49
N ARG A 38 24.63 -30.64 -17.91
CA ARG A 38 23.48 -30.80 -17.00
C ARG A 38 23.74 -31.69 -15.79
N THR A 39 24.40 -32.81 -16.05
CA THR A 39 24.64 -33.87 -15.05
C THR A 39 26.09 -33.89 -14.55
N SER A 40 26.91 -32.96 -15.05
CA SER A 40 28.33 -32.89 -14.72
C SER A 40 28.58 -32.13 -13.41
N LYS A 41 29.55 -32.58 -12.62
CA LYS A 41 29.97 -31.88 -11.40
C LYS A 41 30.52 -30.49 -11.76
N GLY A 42 29.91 -29.43 -11.23
CA GLY A 42 30.24 -28.03 -11.57
C GLY A 42 29.62 -27.55 -12.89
N GLY A 43 28.70 -28.33 -13.46
CA GLY A 43 28.05 -28.00 -14.74
C GLY A 43 27.31 -26.67 -14.74
N THR A 44 26.59 -26.34 -13.66
CA THR A 44 25.87 -25.06 -13.55
C THR A 44 26.80 -23.84 -13.54
N ASP A 45 28.01 -23.95 -12.97
CA ASP A 45 29.02 -22.88 -13.04
C ASP A 45 29.57 -22.72 -14.46
N GLN A 46 29.76 -23.84 -15.17
CA GLN A 46 30.20 -23.83 -16.55
C GLN A 46 29.13 -23.23 -17.49
N LEU A 47 27.86 -23.59 -17.30
CA LEU A 47 26.73 -23.02 -18.03
C LEU A 47 26.63 -21.50 -17.81
N ALA A 48 26.76 -21.04 -16.56
CA ALA A 48 26.80 -19.61 -16.24
C ALA A 48 27.96 -18.90 -16.96
N ALA A 49 29.18 -19.46 -16.90
CA ALA A 49 30.34 -18.89 -17.58
C ALA A 49 30.13 -18.79 -19.11
N TRP A 50 29.46 -19.77 -19.72
CA TRP A 50 29.16 -19.73 -21.16
C TRP A 50 28.10 -18.70 -21.50
N ALA A 51 27.07 -18.55 -20.66
CA ALA A 51 26.08 -17.49 -20.82
C ALA A 51 26.67 -16.07 -20.68
N GLU A 52 27.65 -15.88 -19.78
CA GLU A 52 28.35 -14.60 -19.58
C GLU A 52 29.32 -14.25 -20.71
N SER A 53 29.89 -15.27 -21.37
CA SER A 53 30.96 -15.08 -22.35
C SER A 53 30.49 -14.33 -23.60
N PRO A 54 31.11 -13.18 -23.96
CA PRO A 54 30.81 -12.48 -25.21
C PRO A 54 31.38 -13.19 -26.45
N GLU A 55 32.26 -14.18 -26.26
CA GLU A 55 32.84 -14.97 -27.34
C GLU A 55 31.90 -16.06 -27.85
N GLU A 56 30.90 -16.44 -27.04
CA GLU A 56 29.94 -17.49 -27.40
C GLU A 56 28.81 -16.94 -28.28
N PRO A 57 28.34 -17.73 -29.28
CA PRO A 57 27.17 -17.38 -30.06
C PRO A 57 25.94 -17.16 -29.16
N MET A 58 25.07 -16.20 -29.52
CA MET A 58 23.87 -15.90 -28.73
C MET A 58 22.99 -17.13 -28.47
N GLU A 59 22.87 -18.03 -29.44
CA GLU A 59 22.09 -19.27 -29.30
C GLU A 59 22.64 -20.19 -28.20
N VAL A 60 23.97 -20.28 -28.04
CA VAL A 60 24.63 -21.03 -26.96
C VAL A 60 24.34 -20.35 -25.62
N ARG A 61 24.45 -19.02 -25.57
CA ARG A 61 24.22 -18.26 -24.34
C ARG A 61 22.78 -18.36 -23.85
N VAL A 62 21.82 -18.24 -24.77
CA VAL A 62 20.38 -18.46 -24.53
C VAL A 62 20.16 -19.89 -24.04
N ARG A 63 20.72 -20.90 -24.70
CA ARG A 63 20.53 -22.29 -24.30
C ARG A 63 21.11 -22.59 -22.91
N ALA A 64 22.25 -22.01 -22.57
CA ALA A 64 22.84 -22.14 -21.24
C ALA A 64 21.90 -21.58 -20.15
N VAL A 65 21.28 -20.42 -20.39
CA VAL A 65 20.24 -19.85 -19.51
C VAL A 65 19.02 -20.77 -19.40
N GLN A 66 18.53 -21.31 -20.52
CA GLN A 66 17.40 -22.25 -20.51
C GLN A 66 17.70 -23.50 -19.67
N ILE A 67 18.89 -24.08 -19.81
CA ILE A 67 19.29 -25.25 -19.03
C ILE A 67 19.34 -24.91 -17.54
N LEU A 68 19.90 -23.76 -17.15
CA LEU A 68 19.90 -23.32 -15.74
C LEU A 68 18.47 -23.25 -15.17
N ILE A 69 17.50 -22.78 -15.96
CA ILE A 69 16.09 -22.73 -15.55
C ILE A 69 15.50 -24.13 -15.43
N GLU A 70 15.71 -25.00 -16.41
CA GLU A 70 15.22 -26.38 -16.43
C GLU A 70 15.73 -27.18 -15.22
N GLU A 71 17.02 -27.01 -14.87
CA GLU A 71 17.66 -27.64 -13.71
C GLU A 71 17.32 -26.96 -12.36
N GLY A 72 16.48 -25.92 -12.37
CA GLY A 72 15.99 -25.25 -11.17
C GLY A 72 16.91 -24.16 -10.60
N ASP A 73 18.01 -23.82 -11.26
CA ASP A 73 18.96 -22.76 -10.88
C ASP A 73 18.56 -21.38 -11.45
N HIS A 74 17.26 -21.14 -11.59
CA HIS A 74 16.70 -19.91 -12.15
C HIS A 74 17.04 -18.66 -11.32
N ALA A 75 17.19 -18.79 -9.99
CA ALA A 75 17.59 -17.71 -9.09
C ALA A 75 19.01 -17.16 -9.37
N ARG A 76 19.88 -17.95 -10.03
CA ARG A 76 21.21 -17.52 -10.44
C ARG A 76 21.20 -16.69 -11.72
N VAL A 77 20.21 -16.87 -12.58
CA VAL A 77 20.17 -16.27 -13.92
C VAL A 77 20.23 -14.73 -13.89
N PRO A 78 19.55 -14.00 -12.99
CA PRO A 78 19.68 -12.54 -12.92
C PRO A 78 21.13 -12.07 -12.80
N ARG A 79 21.95 -12.74 -11.99
CA ARG A 79 23.37 -12.42 -11.83
C ARG A 79 24.16 -12.66 -13.12
N VAL A 80 23.90 -13.78 -13.81
CA VAL A 80 24.50 -14.11 -15.11
C VAL A 80 24.17 -13.02 -16.14
N LEU A 81 22.91 -12.55 -16.15
CA LEU A 81 22.51 -11.45 -17.00
C LEU A 81 23.22 -10.15 -16.60
N GLU A 82 23.26 -9.77 -15.33
CA GLU A 82 23.95 -8.56 -14.85
C GLU A 82 25.43 -8.51 -15.20
N GLN A 83 26.11 -9.66 -15.27
CA GLN A 83 27.51 -9.77 -15.67
C GLN A 83 27.72 -9.60 -17.19
N THR A 84 26.65 -9.65 -17.98
CA THR A 84 26.68 -9.32 -19.40
C THR A 84 26.56 -7.81 -19.60
N ASN A 85 27.66 -7.18 -20.03
CA ASN A 85 27.74 -5.73 -20.20
C ASN A 85 26.80 -5.14 -21.27
N ASP A 86 26.37 -5.94 -22.26
CA ASP A 86 25.49 -5.50 -23.33
C ASP A 86 24.01 -5.68 -22.94
N ALA A 87 23.28 -4.56 -22.84
CA ALA A 87 21.85 -4.56 -22.53
C ALA A 87 20.99 -5.30 -23.58
N ALA A 88 21.34 -5.20 -24.87
CA ALA A 88 20.62 -5.91 -25.92
C ALA A 88 20.85 -7.43 -25.80
N ALA A 89 22.08 -7.85 -25.49
CA ALA A 89 22.39 -9.25 -25.20
C ALA A 89 21.64 -9.78 -23.96
N ARG A 90 21.58 -9.00 -22.87
CA ARG A 90 20.81 -9.37 -21.66
C ARG A 90 19.35 -9.63 -21.98
N GLN A 91 18.73 -8.71 -22.70
CA GLN A 91 17.33 -8.83 -23.11
C GLN A 91 17.12 -10.01 -24.06
N ALA A 92 17.99 -10.21 -25.05
CA ALA A 92 17.91 -11.32 -25.99
C ALA A 92 18.03 -12.69 -25.28
N MET A 93 18.89 -12.80 -24.26
CA MET A 93 19.01 -14.02 -23.44
C MET A 93 17.76 -14.28 -22.61
N ALA A 94 17.21 -13.24 -21.95
CA ALA A 94 15.98 -13.37 -21.19
C ALA A 94 14.79 -13.74 -22.10
N ASP A 95 14.57 -12.99 -23.18
CA ASP A 95 13.50 -13.24 -24.17
C ASP A 95 13.64 -14.63 -24.80
N GLY A 96 14.86 -15.05 -25.11
CA GLY A 96 15.17 -16.39 -25.65
C GLY A 96 14.86 -17.53 -24.69
N ALA A 97 14.78 -17.27 -23.37
CA ALA A 97 14.39 -18.26 -22.38
C ALA A 97 12.86 -18.42 -22.24
N MET A 98 12.07 -17.44 -22.68
CA MET A 98 10.61 -17.43 -22.52
C MET A 98 9.91 -18.69 -23.11
N PRO A 99 10.26 -19.20 -24.30
CA PRO A 99 9.63 -20.42 -24.83
C PRO A 99 9.81 -21.65 -23.91
N THR A 100 10.97 -21.80 -23.27
CA THR A 100 11.21 -22.87 -22.29
C THR A 100 10.35 -22.68 -21.05
N ILE A 101 10.28 -21.45 -20.53
CA ILE A 101 9.44 -21.11 -19.38
C ILE A 101 7.96 -21.42 -19.67
N GLU A 102 7.46 -21.08 -20.85
CA GLU A 102 6.09 -21.41 -21.24
C GLU A 102 5.87 -22.93 -21.35
N ALA A 103 6.82 -23.67 -21.95
CA ALA A 103 6.70 -25.12 -22.05
C ALA A 103 6.66 -25.81 -20.68
N MET A 104 7.43 -25.31 -19.70
CA MET A 104 7.38 -25.76 -18.31
C MET A 104 6.06 -25.37 -17.64
N TRP A 105 5.55 -24.16 -17.90
CA TRP A 105 4.25 -23.69 -17.39
C TRP A 105 3.08 -24.54 -17.93
N GLN A 106 3.11 -24.96 -19.19
CA GLN A 106 2.04 -25.77 -19.78
C GLN A 106 1.91 -27.17 -19.16
N GLN A 107 2.90 -27.63 -18.37
CA GLN A 107 2.76 -28.90 -17.65
C GLN A 107 1.64 -28.86 -16.61
N GLN A 108 1.36 -27.67 -16.05
CA GLN A 108 0.32 -27.45 -15.02
C GLN A 108 0.38 -28.50 -13.90
N ASP A 109 1.59 -28.92 -13.53
CA ASP A 109 1.89 -30.03 -12.63
C ASP A 109 1.95 -29.62 -11.15
N ILE A 110 1.28 -28.52 -10.80
CA ILE A 110 1.27 -28.06 -9.42
C ILE A 110 0.31 -28.91 -8.59
N PRO A 111 0.70 -29.37 -7.39
CA PRO A 111 -0.21 -30.06 -6.50
C PRO A 111 -1.46 -29.23 -6.18
N GLU A 112 -2.60 -29.90 -6.03
CA GLU A 112 -3.83 -29.29 -5.53
C GLU A 112 -4.13 -29.79 -4.11
N LEU A 113 -4.59 -28.90 -3.24
CA LEU A 113 -5.10 -29.29 -1.92
C LEU A 113 -6.52 -29.82 -2.07
N THR A 114 -6.73 -31.11 -1.82
CA THR A 114 -8.08 -31.65 -1.67
C THR A 114 -8.65 -31.30 -0.30
N ASP A 115 -9.98 -31.25 -0.18
CA ASP A 115 -10.65 -30.97 1.11
C ASP A 115 -10.24 -31.98 2.19
N GLU A 116 -10.04 -33.25 1.81
CA GLU A 116 -9.58 -34.31 2.71
C GLU A 116 -8.14 -34.05 3.22
N MET A 117 -7.26 -33.48 2.40
CA MET A 117 -5.91 -33.10 2.81
C MET A 117 -5.90 -31.91 3.76
N ARG A 118 -6.82 -30.95 3.57
CA ARG A 118 -7.01 -29.81 4.47
C ARG A 118 -7.49 -30.26 5.85
N GLU A 119 -8.41 -31.21 5.92
CA GLU A 119 -8.92 -31.75 7.20
C GLU A 119 -7.86 -32.54 7.99
N LYS A 120 -6.96 -33.24 7.29
CA LYS A 120 -5.93 -34.08 7.92
C LYS A 120 -4.64 -33.36 8.26
N GLY A 121 -4.51 -32.07 7.90
CA GLY A 121 -3.28 -31.29 8.10
C GLY A 121 -2.08 -31.87 7.34
N ALA A 122 -2.31 -32.42 6.15
CA ALA A 122 -1.24 -33.07 5.38
C ALA A 122 -0.20 -32.05 4.89
N GLU A 123 1.08 -32.34 5.13
CA GLU A 123 2.21 -31.60 4.54
C GLU A 123 2.37 -32.03 3.07
N LEU A 124 2.33 -31.07 2.15
CA LEU A 124 2.61 -31.32 0.74
C LEU A 124 4.14 -31.42 0.54
N VAL A 125 4.59 -32.47 -0.14
CA VAL A 125 5.97 -32.56 -0.62
C VAL A 125 6.06 -31.76 -1.92
N VAL A 126 6.69 -30.59 -1.84
CA VAL A 126 6.73 -29.55 -2.89
C VAL A 126 7.83 -29.77 -3.95
N GLY A 127 8.54 -30.90 -3.90
CA GLY A 127 9.67 -31.15 -4.79
C GLY A 127 9.24 -31.41 -6.24
N ASP A 128 9.62 -30.50 -7.15
CA ASP A 128 9.78 -30.69 -8.61
C ASP A 128 8.68 -30.23 -9.58
N SER A 129 7.70 -29.43 -9.16
CA SER A 129 6.75 -28.85 -10.14
C SER A 129 7.48 -27.94 -11.16
N GLN A 130 7.41 -28.34 -12.43
CA GLN A 130 7.89 -27.56 -13.57
C GLN A 130 7.15 -26.23 -13.67
N SER A 131 5.87 -26.21 -13.36
CA SER A 131 5.06 -24.98 -13.40
C SER A 131 5.42 -24.01 -12.28
N THR A 132 5.79 -24.49 -11.10
CA THR A 132 6.35 -23.62 -10.04
C THR A 132 7.68 -23.02 -10.48
N ARG A 133 8.60 -23.84 -11.03
CA ARG A 133 9.88 -23.34 -11.58
C ARG A 133 9.68 -22.33 -12.70
N ALA A 134 8.71 -22.56 -13.58
CA ALA A 134 8.38 -21.62 -14.65
C ALA A 134 7.94 -20.25 -14.11
N LYS A 135 7.05 -20.24 -13.12
CA LYS A 135 6.59 -19.02 -12.44
C LYS A 135 7.76 -18.27 -11.78
N ASP A 136 8.64 -18.97 -11.07
CA ASP A 136 9.80 -18.34 -10.43
C ASP A 136 10.83 -17.82 -11.44
N ALA A 137 11.10 -18.56 -12.51
CA ALA A 137 11.96 -18.10 -13.60
C ALA A 137 11.37 -16.88 -14.32
N ALA A 138 10.07 -16.88 -14.61
CA ALA A 138 9.39 -15.71 -15.17
C ALA A 138 9.50 -14.49 -14.25
N TYR A 139 9.37 -14.68 -12.94
CA TYR A 139 9.54 -13.62 -11.94
C TYR A 139 10.98 -13.08 -11.92
N ALA A 140 11.97 -13.97 -11.84
CA ALA A 140 13.39 -13.59 -11.78
C ALA A 140 13.85 -12.84 -13.03
N LEU A 141 13.28 -13.15 -14.20
CA LEU A 141 13.66 -12.55 -15.47
C LEU A 141 12.81 -11.36 -15.91
N TYR A 142 11.75 -11.02 -15.17
CA TYR A 142 10.74 -10.06 -15.60
C TYR A 142 11.31 -8.69 -16.02
N ASP A 143 12.28 -8.18 -15.25
CA ASP A 143 12.90 -6.88 -15.51
C ASP A 143 13.83 -6.87 -16.74
N TYR A 144 14.25 -8.04 -17.20
CA TYR A 144 15.12 -8.20 -18.37
C TYR A 144 14.34 -8.44 -19.67
N PHE A 145 13.07 -8.86 -19.57
CA PHE A 145 12.22 -9.09 -20.73
C PHE A 145 11.95 -7.81 -21.52
N SER A 146 11.82 -7.95 -22.85
CA SER A 146 11.28 -6.90 -23.69
C SER A 146 9.81 -6.64 -23.43
N ASP A 147 9.33 -5.48 -23.88
CA ASP A 147 7.91 -5.11 -23.77
C ASP A 147 7.01 -6.07 -24.57
N GLU A 148 7.54 -6.77 -25.57
CA GLU A 148 6.83 -7.83 -26.30
C GLU A 148 6.73 -9.12 -25.45
N THR A 149 7.75 -9.43 -24.65
CA THR A 149 7.81 -10.66 -23.83
C THR A 149 7.11 -10.51 -22.48
N LYS A 150 7.13 -9.34 -21.84
CA LYS A 150 6.49 -9.10 -20.54
C LYS A 150 5.02 -9.55 -20.47
N PRO A 151 4.17 -9.32 -21.49
CA PRO A 151 2.79 -9.83 -21.51
C PRO A 151 2.69 -11.37 -21.37
N ARG A 152 3.69 -12.11 -21.85
CA ARG A 152 3.73 -13.59 -21.75
C ARG A 152 4.02 -14.03 -20.32
N ALA A 153 4.99 -13.39 -19.66
CA ALA A 153 5.24 -13.60 -18.24
C ALA A 153 4.04 -13.20 -17.36
N GLN A 154 3.39 -12.08 -17.68
CA GLN A 154 2.14 -11.65 -17.04
C GLN A 154 1.03 -12.69 -17.14
N ALA A 155 0.88 -13.37 -18.28
CA ALA A 155 -0.11 -14.44 -18.44
C ALA A 155 0.16 -15.62 -17.49
N ILE A 156 1.44 -16.00 -17.30
CA ILE A 156 1.84 -17.01 -16.31
C ILE A 156 1.47 -16.56 -14.90
N PHE A 157 1.81 -15.32 -14.55
CA PHE A 157 1.49 -14.76 -13.23
C PHE A 157 -0.01 -14.71 -12.96
N LYS A 158 -0.83 -14.26 -13.91
CA LYS A 158 -2.29 -14.26 -13.75
C LYS A 158 -2.83 -15.67 -13.58
N GLY A 159 -2.40 -16.62 -14.41
CA GLY A 159 -2.81 -18.02 -14.28
C GLY A 159 -2.42 -18.64 -12.94
N TRP A 160 -1.30 -18.22 -12.36
CA TRP A 160 -0.90 -18.61 -11.00
C TRP A 160 -1.84 -18.05 -9.92
N LEU A 161 -2.28 -16.79 -10.08
CA LEU A 161 -3.14 -16.09 -9.12
C LEU A 161 -4.61 -16.53 -9.15
N GLU A 162 -5.05 -17.24 -10.19
CA GLU A 162 -6.43 -17.74 -10.33
C GLU A 162 -6.72 -19.03 -9.53
N LYS A 163 -5.71 -19.59 -8.86
CA LYS A 163 -5.79 -20.90 -8.18
C LYS A 163 -5.76 -20.74 -6.65
N ASP A 164 -5.60 -21.83 -5.91
CA ASP A 164 -5.55 -21.82 -4.44
C ASP A 164 -4.38 -20.98 -3.91
N LEU A 165 -4.64 -19.70 -3.61
CA LEU A 165 -3.63 -18.72 -3.24
C LEU A 165 -2.90 -19.06 -1.93
N GLU A 166 -3.54 -19.79 -1.02
CA GLU A 166 -2.91 -20.18 0.25
C GLU A 166 -1.78 -21.18 0.00
N LEU A 167 -2.03 -22.18 -0.84
CA LEU A 167 -1.00 -23.11 -1.30
C LEU A 167 0.05 -22.37 -2.13
N ARG A 168 -0.40 -21.60 -3.12
CA ARG A 168 0.47 -20.93 -4.10
C ARG A 168 1.46 -19.97 -3.44
N ASN A 169 1.08 -19.34 -2.34
CA ASN A 169 1.97 -18.46 -1.59
C ASN A 169 3.11 -19.19 -0.86
N GLN A 170 3.05 -20.52 -0.79
CA GLN A 170 4.07 -21.38 -0.17
C GLN A 170 4.92 -22.14 -1.20
N LEU A 171 4.56 -22.07 -2.50
CA LEU A 171 5.22 -22.82 -3.56
C LEU A 171 6.22 -21.97 -4.33
N GLY A 172 7.50 -22.36 -4.22
CA GLY A 172 8.61 -21.72 -4.91
C GLY A 172 9.11 -20.47 -4.20
N ASP A 173 9.93 -19.69 -4.90
CA ASP A 173 10.67 -18.56 -4.32
C ASP A 173 9.87 -17.24 -4.37
N ALA A 174 9.13 -17.00 -5.45
CA ALA A 174 8.30 -15.80 -5.62
C ALA A 174 6.93 -15.97 -4.95
N THR A 175 6.65 -15.15 -3.94
CA THR A 175 5.38 -15.14 -3.21
C THR A 175 4.25 -14.49 -4.02
N VAL A 176 2.98 -14.73 -3.62
CA VAL A 176 1.82 -14.08 -4.23
C VAL A 176 1.99 -12.56 -4.21
N ALA A 177 2.41 -12.00 -3.07
CA ALA A 177 2.56 -10.55 -2.91
C ALA A 177 3.62 -9.93 -3.83
N GLN A 178 4.67 -10.68 -4.19
CA GLN A 178 5.69 -10.24 -5.15
C GLN A 178 5.19 -10.32 -6.60
N ILE A 179 4.29 -11.26 -6.90
CA ILE A 179 3.77 -11.50 -8.24
C ILE A 179 2.67 -10.50 -8.60
N VAL A 180 1.79 -10.12 -7.66
CA VAL A 180 0.64 -9.22 -7.93
C VAL A 180 1.03 -7.93 -8.67
N PRO A 181 2.08 -7.17 -8.27
CA PRO A 181 2.46 -5.94 -8.96
C PRO A 181 2.92 -6.16 -10.41
N LEU A 182 3.44 -7.34 -10.72
CA LEU A 182 3.99 -7.68 -12.04
C LEU A 182 2.99 -8.37 -12.95
N ALA A 183 1.92 -8.93 -12.40
CA ALA A 183 0.89 -9.67 -13.14
C ALA A 183 0.01 -8.78 -14.04
N GLY A 184 0.11 -7.46 -13.91
CA GLY A 184 -0.63 -6.49 -14.72
C GLY A 184 -2.08 -6.28 -14.29
N PRO A 185 -2.91 -5.61 -15.12
CA PRO A 185 -4.25 -5.18 -14.73
C PRO A 185 -5.17 -6.34 -14.30
N GLY A 186 -5.93 -6.14 -13.23
CA GLY A 186 -6.86 -7.12 -12.67
C GLY A 186 -6.24 -8.15 -11.73
N ALA A 187 -4.91 -8.16 -11.55
CA ALA A 187 -4.25 -9.10 -10.63
C ALA A 187 -4.69 -8.91 -9.18
N VAL A 188 -4.87 -7.66 -8.74
CA VAL A 188 -5.34 -7.35 -7.40
C VAL A 188 -6.75 -7.92 -7.16
N ASP A 189 -7.62 -7.89 -8.15
CA ASP A 189 -8.99 -8.40 -8.05
C ASP A 189 -9.06 -9.92 -7.86
N LEU A 190 -8.04 -10.66 -8.35
CA LEU A 190 -7.90 -12.09 -8.12
C LEU A 190 -7.52 -12.41 -6.67
N VAL A 191 -6.71 -11.54 -6.05
CA VAL A 191 -6.08 -11.81 -4.74
C VAL A 191 -6.87 -11.20 -3.58
N ALA A 192 -7.56 -10.08 -3.80
CA ALA A 192 -8.32 -9.41 -2.76
C ALA A 192 -9.35 -10.33 -2.06
N PRO A 193 -10.14 -11.19 -2.75
CA PRO A 193 -11.06 -12.11 -2.08
C PRO A 193 -10.37 -13.08 -1.11
N TRP A 194 -9.15 -13.54 -1.41
CA TRP A 194 -8.40 -14.46 -0.55
C TRP A 194 -7.94 -13.81 0.76
N LEU A 195 -7.76 -12.48 0.81
CA LEU A 195 -7.43 -11.79 2.06
C LEU A 195 -8.51 -11.96 3.14
N LYS A 196 -9.75 -12.28 2.74
CA LYS A 196 -10.85 -12.57 3.67
C LYS A 196 -10.66 -13.90 4.41
N THR A 197 -9.96 -14.86 3.82
CA THR A 197 -9.87 -16.24 4.35
C THR A 197 -8.46 -16.68 4.72
N THR A 198 -7.42 -16.05 4.20
CA THR A 198 -6.02 -16.42 4.48
C THR A 198 -5.67 -16.37 5.97
N PHE A 199 -4.68 -17.17 6.38
CA PHE A 199 -4.23 -17.19 7.78
C PHE A 199 -3.43 -15.94 8.20
N LEU A 200 -2.81 -15.23 7.25
CA LEU A 200 -1.91 -14.08 7.49
C LEU A 200 -2.27 -12.87 6.61
N PRO A 201 -3.50 -12.33 6.70
CA PRO A 201 -3.97 -11.28 5.80
C PRO A 201 -3.12 -10.02 5.86
N GLY A 202 -2.61 -9.66 7.05
CA GLY A 202 -1.85 -8.44 7.24
C GLY A 202 -0.46 -8.48 6.61
N LYS A 203 0.25 -9.60 6.75
CA LYS A 203 1.55 -9.81 6.13
C LYS A 203 1.46 -9.74 4.62
N VAL A 204 0.47 -10.42 4.03
CA VAL A 204 0.26 -10.44 2.57
C VAL A 204 -0.10 -9.04 2.07
N ALA A 205 -1.09 -8.38 2.70
CA ALA A 205 -1.49 -7.04 2.31
C ALA A 205 -0.37 -6.01 2.43
N THR A 206 0.41 -6.06 3.51
CA THR A 206 1.55 -5.14 3.72
C THR A 206 2.59 -5.30 2.62
N ALA A 207 2.95 -6.54 2.27
CA ALA A 207 3.89 -6.80 1.19
C ALA A 207 3.37 -6.30 -0.16
N MET A 208 2.09 -6.51 -0.48
CA MET A 208 1.48 -6.00 -1.72
C MET A 208 1.47 -4.46 -1.77
N ARG A 209 1.03 -3.80 -0.69
CA ARG A 209 0.96 -2.32 -0.63
C ARG A 209 2.34 -1.66 -0.77
N ALA A 210 3.43 -2.33 -0.39
CA ALA A 210 4.79 -1.81 -0.54
C ALA A 210 5.22 -1.65 -2.01
N SER A 211 4.59 -2.39 -2.92
CA SER A 211 4.94 -2.41 -4.34
C SER A 211 3.81 -1.93 -5.26
N LEU A 212 2.56 -1.88 -4.78
CA LEU A 212 1.41 -1.40 -5.56
C LEU A 212 1.24 0.13 -5.47
N PRO A 213 0.93 0.79 -6.59
CA PRO A 213 0.45 2.17 -6.59
C PRO A 213 -0.78 2.34 -5.68
N LYS A 214 -0.95 3.52 -5.07
CA LYS A 214 -2.00 3.75 -4.07
C LYS A 214 -3.40 3.56 -4.66
N GLU A 215 -3.59 3.95 -5.91
CA GLU A 215 -4.82 3.81 -6.68
C GLU A 215 -5.28 2.35 -6.85
N ASP A 216 -4.34 1.39 -6.83
CA ASP A 216 -4.63 -0.04 -7.00
C ASP A 216 -4.84 -0.76 -5.66
N GLN A 217 -4.64 -0.08 -4.52
CA GLN A 217 -4.78 -0.70 -3.18
C GLN A 217 -6.25 -0.82 -2.72
N GLY A 218 -7.19 -0.20 -3.42
CA GLY A 218 -8.60 -0.15 -3.04
C GLY A 218 -9.26 -1.51 -2.75
N PRO A 219 -9.13 -2.52 -3.64
CA PRO A 219 -9.73 -3.83 -3.41
C PRO A 219 -9.10 -4.59 -2.21
N ILE A 220 -7.80 -4.40 -1.96
CA ILE A 220 -7.09 -4.98 -0.79
C ILE A 220 -7.71 -4.42 0.49
N ASP A 221 -7.81 -3.10 0.56
CA ASP A 221 -8.31 -2.38 1.73
C ASP A 221 -9.80 -2.70 1.98
N ALA A 222 -10.59 -2.83 0.90
CA ALA A 222 -11.98 -3.28 0.97
C ALA A 222 -12.12 -4.69 1.56
N ALA A 223 -11.32 -5.65 1.09
CA ALA A 223 -11.37 -7.03 1.56
C ALA A 223 -10.99 -7.15 3.04
N LEU A 224 -9.96 -6.42 3.47
CA LEU A 224 -9.56 -6.37 4.88
C LEU A 224 -10.64 -5.72 5.76
N ALA A 225 -11.27 -4.66 5.29
CA ALA A 225 -12.35 -3.99 6.01
C ALA A 225 -13.59 -4.89 6.17
N GLU A 226 -13.94 -5.65 5.13
CA GLU A 226 -15.03 -6.64 5.19
C GLU A 226 -14.72 -7.73 6.22
N ARG A 227 -13.53 -8.32 6.16
CA ARG A 227 -13.08 -9.32 7.14
C ARG A 227 -13.06 -8.76 8.56
N ALA A 228 -12.53 -7.55 8.74
CA ALA A 228 -12.48 -6.90 10.05
C ALA A 228 -13.88 -6.65 10.61
N ARG A 229 -14.86 -6.36 9.75
CA ARG A 229 -16.27 -6.24 10.16
C ARG A 229 -16.84 -7.58 10.66
N GLU A 230 -16.51 -8.68 10.00
CA GLU A 230 -16.97 -10.02 10.40
C GLU A 230 -16.31 -10.52 11.69
N GLU A 231 -15.04 -10.20 11.91
CA GLU A 231 -14.29 -10.61 13.10
C GLU A 231 -14.47 -9.65 14.30
N HIS A 232 -15.13 -8.50 14.12
CA HIS A 232 -15.32 -7.51 15.18
C HIS A 232 -16.19 -8.03 16.33
N PRO A 233 -15.87 -7.74 17.62
CA PRO A 233 -14.77 -6.89 18.11
C PRO A 233 -13.44 -7.62 18.29
N GLU A 234 -13.41 -8.94 18.13
CA GLU A 234 -12.25 -9.79 18.38
C GLU A 234 -11.40 -9.97 17.12
N LEU A 235 -10.82 -8.88 16.62
CA LEU A 235 -9.89 -8.91 15.50
C LEU A 235 -8.67 -9.77 15.85
N LYS A 236 -8.33 -10.75 15.00
CA LYS A 236 -7.27 -11.73 15.30
C LYS A 236 -5.97 -11.45 14.55
N ARG A 237 -4.86 -11.94 15.12
CA ARG A 237 -3.53 -11.98 14.48
C ARG A 237 -3.06 -10.61 13.99
N ASP A 238 -2.72 -10.49 12.71
CA ASP A 238 -2.18 -9.29 12.07
C ASP A 238 -3.28 -8.44 11.37
N LEU A 239 -4.55 -8.85 11.43
CA LEU A 239 -5.68 -8.11 10.86
C LEU A 239 -5.87 -6.71 11.46
N PRO A 240 -5.79 -6.47 12.79
CA PRO A 240 -5.98 -5.13 13.35
C PRO A 240 -4.98 -4.13 12.73
N GLN A 241 -3.69 -4.48 12.71
CA GLN A 241 -2.66 -3.63 12.13
C GLN A 241 -2.90 -3.40 10.64
N ALA A 242 -3.32 -4.43 9.91
CA ALA A 242 -3.52 -4.37 8.47
C ALA A 242 -4.70 -3.48 8.06
N VAL A 243 -5.82 -3.59 8.77
CA VAL A 243 -7.01 -2.80 8.50
C VAL A 243 -6.78 -1.36 8.92
N PHE A 244 -6.22 -1.08 10.10
CA PHE A 244 -5.97 0.30 10.52
C PHE A 244 -4.82 0.99 9.79
N ASN A 245 -3.99 0.26 9.02
CA ASN A 245 -3.01 0.81 8.08
C ASN A 245 -3.54 0.92 6.64
N ALA A 246 -4.82 0.63 6.37
CA ALA A 246 -5.37 0.87 5.05
C ALA A 246 -5.28 2.36 4.68
N ASN A 247 -5.01 2.62 3.41
CA ASN A 247 -4.65 3.92 2.87
C ASN A 247 -5.72 4.47 1.92
N THR A 248 -6.76 3.69 1.64
CA THR A 248 -7.81 4.05 0.71
C THR A 248 -9.17 4.16 1.40
N ASP A 249 -10.08 4.87 0.75
CA ASP A 249 -11.38 5.21 1.33
C ASP A 249 -12.37 4.03 1.32
N GLN A 250 -12.05 2.93 0.63
CA GLN A 250 -12.80 1.68 0.62
C GLN A 250 -12.83 1.02 2.02
N ALA A 251 -11.84 1.28 2.88
CA ALA A 251 -11.85 0.81 4.27
C ALA A 251 -12.72 1.66 5.22
N ALA A 252 -13.20 2.84 4.77
CA ALA A 252 -13.87 3.81 5.64
C ALA A 252 -15.14 3.26 6.30
N SER A 253 -15.90 2.41 5.60
CA SER A 253 -17.15 1.84 6.11
C SER A 253 -16.94 0.97 7.36
N TYR A 254 -15.79 0.31 7.48
CA TYR A 254 -15.41 -0.42 8.68
C TYR A 254 -15.07 0.52 9.84
N TYR A 255 -14.30 1.59 9.58
CA TYR A 255 -13.95 2.55 10.63
C TYR A 255 -15.18 3.26 11.18
N GLU A 256 -16.11 3.67 10.32
CA GLU A 256 -17.39 4.25 10.76
C GLU A 256 -18.18 3.28 11.63
N PHE A 257 -18.24 2.01 11.23
CA PHE A 257 -18.86 0.97 12.04
C PHE A 257 -18.18 0.83 13.41
N ALA A 258 -16.85 0.69 13.45
CA ALA A 258 -16.09 0.54 14.68
C ALA A 258 -16.24 1.76 15.61
N ILE A 259 -16.33 2.97 15.06
CA ILE A 259 -16.51 4.21 15.85
C ILE A 259 -17.82 4.18 16.63
N PHE A 260 -18.91 3.70 16.02
CA PHE A 260 -20.24 3.71 16.63
C PHE A 260 -20.60 2.43 17.37
N ASP A 261 -19.87 1.33 17.15
CA ASP A 261 -20.11 0.08 17.86
C ASP A 261 -19.68 0.18 19.35
N PRO A 262 -20.57 -0.18 20.30
CA PRO A 262 -20.27 -0.08 21.74
C PRO A 262 -19.30 -1.15 22.25
N ASN A 263 -19.03 -2.20 21.47
CA ASN A 263 -18.11 -3.28 21.85
C ASN A 263 -16.69 -3.03 21.35
N THR A 264 -16.45 -1.96 20.58
CA THR A 264 -15.11 -1.55 20.14
C THR A 264 -14.26 -1.15 21.35
N SER A 265 -13.06 -1.74 21.45
CA SER A 265 -12.08 -1.36 22.47
C SER A 265 -11.64 0.10 22.32
N ALA A 266 -11.22 0.74 23.41
CA ALA A 266 -10.74 2.12 23.36
C ALA A 266 -9.57 2.31 22.38
N GLU A 267 -8.67 1.32 22.29
CA GLU A 267 -7.55 1.30 21.34
C GLU A 267 -8.03 1.29 19.89
N TYR A 268 -8.95 0.37 19.53
CA TYR A 268 -9.49 0.28 18.18
C TYR A 268 -10.38 1.48 17.82
N LEU A 269 -11.04 2.08 18.80
CA LEU A 269 -11.82 3.28 18.60
C LEU A 269 -10.93 4.46 18.18
N GLN A 270 -9.83 4.68 18.89
CA GLN A 270 -8.86 5.71 18.51
C GLN A 270 -8.25 5.40 17.14
N GLY A 271 -7.84 4.15 16.89
CA GLY A 271 -7.31 3.71 15.60
C GLY A 271 -8.30 3.92 14.44
N ALA A 272 -9.60 3.66 14.66
CA ALA A 272 -10.65 3.86 13.67
C ALA A 272 -10.86 5.35 13.35
N MET A 273 -10.87 6.22 14.36
CA MET A 273 -11.01 7.66 14.15
C MET A 273 -9.81 8.23 13.37
N GLU A 274 -8.58 7.83 13.74
CA GLU A 274 -7.37 8.24 13.02
C GLU A 274 -7.37 7.74 11.58
N ALA A 275 -7.68 6.45 11.39
CA ALA A 275 -7.70 5.85 10.06
C ALA A 275 -8.78 6.48 9.17
N LEU A 276 -9.96 6.79 9.71
CA LEU A 276 -11.01 7.48 8.97
C LEU A 276 -10.58 8.88 8.53
N ALA A 277 -9.99 9.67 9.44
CA ALA A 277 -9.46 10.99 9.11
C ALA A 277 -8.38 10.91 8.02
N ARG A 278 -7.52 9.89 8.07
CA ARG A 278 -6.48 9.67 7.06
C ARG A 278 -7.04 9.33 5.68
N VAL A 279 -8.05 8.46 5.58
CA VAL A 279 -8.54 7.97 4.28
C VAL A 279 -9.63 8.84 3.67
N LYS A 280 -10.45 9.54 4.48
CA LYS A 280 -11.50 10.45 3.99
C LYS A 280 -11.11 11.92 4.06
N GLY A 281 -10.08 12.30 4.83
CA GLY A 281 -9.66 13.69 4.96
C GLY A 281 -10.81 14.59 5.41
N LYS A 282 -11.16 15.59 4.60
CA LYS A 282 -12.29 16.49 4.89
C LYS A 282 -13.66 15.79 4.85
N ASP A 283 -13.79 14.72 4.08
CA ASP A 283 -15.06 14.01 3.90
C ASP A 283 -15.44 13.18 5.14
N SER A 284 -14.57 13.08 6.15
CA SER A 284 -14.90 12.43 7.44
C SER A 284 -15.69 13.34 8.39
N ALA A 285 -15.84 14.64 8.07
CA ALA A 285 -16.50 15.58 8.97
C ALA A 285 -17.94 15.19 9.37
N PRO A 286 -18.82 14.70 8.47
CA PRO A 286 -20.16 14.24 8.86
C PRO A 286 -20.12 13.16 9.94
N THR A 287 -19.19 12.22 9.84
CA THR A 287 -19.00 11.14 10.84
C THR A 287 -18.55 11.72 12.17
N PHE A 288 -17.57 12.63 12.17
CA PHE A 288 -17.10 13.27 13.41
C PHE A 288 -18.14 14.21 14.04
N GLN A 289 -18.94 14.90 13.24
CA GLN A 289 -20.08 15.68 13.73
C GLN A 289 -21.11 14.79 14.43
N LYS A 290 -21.39 13.62 13.85
CA LYS A 290 -22.26 12.62 14.49
C LYS A 290 -21.67 12.11 15.80
N VAL A 291 -20.34 11.87 15.87
CA VAL A 291 -19.67 11.53 17.15
C VAL A 291 -19.84 12.66 18.17
N ILE A 292 -19.66 13.92 17.76
CA ILE A 292 -19.84 15.07 18.66
C ILE A 292 -21.27 15.11 19.24
N GLN A 293 -22.26 14.87 18.38
CA GLN A 293 -23.67 14.93 18.73
C GLN A 293 -24.13 13.76 19.62
N GLU A 294 -23.72 12.54 19.29
CA GLU A 294 -24.30 11.32 19.86
C GLU A 294 -23.46 10.70 20.99
N ARG A 295 -22.15 10.93 21.02
CA ARG A 295 -21.27 10.31 22.03
C ARG A 295 -20.99 11.27 23.20
N PRO A 296 -21.09 10.80 24.45
CA PRO A 296 -20.68 11.58 25.61
C PRO A 296 -19.16 11.52 25.84
N GLY A 297 -18.66 12.42 26.68
CA GLY A 297 -17.28 12.39 27.18
C GLY A 297 -16.21 12.78 26.16
N MET A 298 -14.98 12.33 26.45
CA MET A 298 -13.76 12.72 25.72
C MET A 298 -13.82 12.48 24.20
N LEU A 299 -14.57 11.47 23.74
CA LEU A 299 -14.68 11.13 22.32
C LEU A 299 -15.27 12.25 21.47
N ARG A 300 -16.19 13.05 22.02
CA ARG A 300 -16.72 14.25 21.39
C ARG A 300 -15.60 15.20 21.00
N TRP A 301 -14.63 15.36 21.89
CA TRP A 301 -13.54 16.32 21.71
C TRP A 301 -12.40 15.77 20.88
N VAL A 302 -12.16 14.47 20.95
CA VAL A 302 -11.29 13.77 19.99
C VAL A 302 -11.82 13.97 18.56
N ALA A 303 -13.14 13.82 18.34
CA ALA A 303 -13.76 14.08 17.04
C ALA A 303 -13.61 15.55 16.60
N ALA A 304 -13.81 16.50 17.53
CA ALA A 304 -13.58 17.92 17.24
C ALA A 304 -12.13 18.20 16.81
N ASN A 305 -11.14 17.55 17.44
CA ASN A 305 -9.74 17.70 17.06
C ASN A 305 -9.48 17.24 15.62
N TYR A 306 -10.04 16.10 15.21
CA TYR A 306 -9.92 15.65 13.82
C TYR A 306 -10.59 16.60 12.82
N ILE A 307 -11.71 17.25 13.18
CA ILE A 307 -12.31 18.30 12.34
C ILE A 307 -11.38 19.52 12.26
N VAL A 308 -10.74 19.93 13.36
CA VAL A 308 -9.72 21.02 13.35
C VAL A 308 -8.58 20.68 12.40
N ASP A 309 -8.02 19.47 12.48
CA ASP A 309 -6.86 19.08 11.68
C ASP A 309 -7.20 18.96 10.17
N THR A 310 -8.39 18.46 9.84
CA THR A 310 -8.80 18.23 8.43
C THR A 310 -9.37 19.47 7.75
N HIS A 311 -10.19 20.27 8.46
CA HIS A 311 -10.86 21.46 7.90
C HIS A 311 -10.13 22.77 8.20
N LYS A 312 -9.16 22.76 9.13
CA LYS A 312 -8.33 23.92 9.46
C LYS A 312 -9.21 25.13 9.78
N ARG A 313 -9.14 26.20 8.97
CA ARG A 313 -9.87 27.46 9.16
C ARG A 313 -11.37 27.24 9.37
N ASP A 314 -11.97 26.33 8.61
CA ASP A 314 -13.42 26.16 8.53
C ASP A 314 -13.97 25.17 9.58
N SER A 315 -13.13 24.72 10.51
CA SER A 315 -13.47 23.67 11.47
C SER A 315 -14.44 24.12 12.58
N LEU A 316 -14.29 25.33 13.11
CA LEU A 316 -15.10 25.79 14.25
C LEU A 316 -16.61 25.81 13.98
N PRO A 317 -17.11 26.31 12.83
CA PRO A 317 -18.55 26.26 12.53
C PRO A 317 -19.08 24.82 12.41
N LEU A 318 -18.27 23.90 11.86
CA LEU A 318 -18.63 22.48 11.75
C LEU A 318 -18.74 21.80 13.12
N ILE A 319 -17.82 22.13 14.03
CA ILE A 319 -17.87 21.64 15.41
C ILE A 319 -19.08 22.24 16.12
N ALA A 320 -19.25 23.56 16.04
CA ALA A 320 -20.29 24.30 16.74
C ALA A 320 -21.70 23.86 16.36
N SER A 321 -21.94 23.55 15.07
CA SER A 321 -23.25 23.07 14.61
C SER A 321 -23.60 21.66 15.11
N ALA A 322 -22.60 20.86 15.50
CA ALA A 322 -22.79 19.50 16.01
C ALA A 322 -22.86 19.41 17.54
N LEU A 323 -22.51 20.48 18.27
CA LEU A 323 -22.53 20.47 19.73
C LEU A 323 -23.97 20.27 20.26
N PRO A 324 -24.18 19.29 21.16
CA PRO A 324 -25.48 19.13 21.81
C PRO A 324 -25.99 20.40 22.47
N THR A 325 -27.29 20.63 22.38
CA THR A 325 -27.99 21.75 23.04
C THR A 325 -28.62 21.35 24.37
N THR A 326 -28.66 20.06 24.69
CA THR A 326 -29.04 19.58 26.03
C THR A 326 -27.86 19.73 26.98
N THR A 327 -28.11 19.90 28.28
CA THR A 327 -27.05 19.93 29.31
C THR A 327 -26.62 18.54 29.77
N GLU A 328 -27.28 17.48 29.28
CA GLU A 328 -26.97 16.09 29.61
C GLU A 328 -25.59 15.68 29.07
N GLY A 329 -24.79 15.01 29.90
CA GLY A 329 -23.45 14.56 29.53
C GLY A 329 -22.37 15.65 29.47
N TRP A 330 -22.67 16.88 29.92
CA TRP A 330 -21.68 17.96 30.04
C TRP A 330 -21.14 18.16 31.47
N ASP A 331 -21.85 17.64 32.48
CA ASP A 331 -21.43 17.64 33.90
C ASP A 331 -20.61 16.37 34.21
N LEU A 332 -19.54 16.17 33.45
CA LEU A 332 -18.57 15.08 33.68
C LEU A 332 -17.49 15.53 34.69
N PRO A 333 -16.68 14.60 35.26
CA PRO A 333 -15.54 14.94 36.10
C PRO A 333 -14.66 16.03 35.45
N SER A 334 -13.92 16.80 36.25
CA SER A 334 -13.27 18.05 35.82
C SER A 334 -12.52 17.97 34.48
N ASP A 335 -11.88 16.85 34.20
CA ASP A 335 -11.06 16.62 33.00
C ASP A 335 -11.87 16.54 31.70
N ASP A 336 -13.17 16.21 31.75
CA ASP A 336 -14.07 16.05 30.59
C ASP A 336 -15.18 17.13 30.52
N SER A 337 -15.08 18.16 31.36
CA SER A 337 -16.07 19.24 31.44
C SER A 337 -16.17 20.04 30.14
N PHE A 338 -17.37 20.56 29.83
CA PHE A 338 -17.60 21.44 28.68
C PHE A 338 -16.63 22.62 28.68
N GLU A 339 -16.48 23.24 29.85
CA GLU A 339 -15.21 23.55 30.49
C GLU A 339 -13.93 23.66 29.66
N ARG A 340 -13.03 22.82 30.13
CA ARG A 340 -11.68 22.61 29.64
C ARG A 340 -11.67 22.22 28.18
N ALA A 341 -12.68 21.49 27.74
CA ALA A 341 -12.70 20.99 26.39
C ALA A 341 -12.96 22.09 25.35
N SER A 342 -13.80 23.09 25.67
CA SER A 342 -13.93 24.29 24.84
C SER A 342 -12.60 25.04 24.74
N HIS A 343 -11.89 25.19 25.87
CA HIS A 343 -10.56 25.80 25.87
C HIS A 343 -9.53 24.98 25.08
N GLN A 344 -9.57 23.65 25.17
CA GLN A 344 -8.69 22.75 24.44
C GLN A 344 -8.91 22.87 22.93
N VAL A 345 -10.17 22.82 22.47
CA VAL A 345 -10.51 22.98 21.05
C VAL A 345 -10.06 24.34 20.53
N CYS A 346 -10.32 25.43 21.25
CA CYS A 346 -9.88 26.76 20.83
C CYS A 346 -8.34 26.90 20.82
N SER A 347 -7.65 26.26 21.77
CA SER A 347 -6.17 26.25 21.83
C SER A 347 -5.57 25.42 20.69
N LEU A 348 -6.16 24.26 20.37
CA LEU A 348 -5.78 23.46 19.22
C LEU A 348 -6.00 24.23 17.92
N TYR A 349 -7.18 24.83 17.75
CA TYR A 349 -7.51 25.67 16.60
C TYR A 349 -6.47 26.79 16.42
N LYS A 350 -6.12 27.50 17.49
CA LYS A 350 -5.06 28.51 17.49
C LYS A 350 -3.74 27.94 16.97
N GLY A 351 -3.27 26.84 17.58
CA GLY A 351 -2.01 26.20 17.20
C GLY A 351 -2.00 25.72 15.75
N THR A 352 -3.14 25.23 15.24
CA THR A 352 -3.30 24.85 13.84
C THR A 352 -3.27 26.08 12.92
N MET A 353 -3.96 27.18 13.27
CA MET A 353 -3.93 28.41 12.46
C MET A 353 -2.52 29.01 12.40
N GLU A 354 -1.79 29.02 13.53
CA GLU A 354 -0.40 29.47 13.60
C GLU A 354 0.54 28.62 12.74
N ARG A 355 0.42 27.29 12.83
CA ARG A 355 1.22 26.34 12.04
C ARG A 355 0.98 26.50 10.54
N GLU A 356 -0.27 26.70 10.15
CA GLU A 356 -0.70 26.88 8.76
C GLU A 356 -0.56 28.34 8.28
N LYS A 357 -0.11 29.26 9.14
CA LYS A 357 0.06 30.70 8.87
C LYS A 357 -1.24 31.39 8.40
N ILE A 358 -2.38 30.93 8.92
CA ILE A 358 -3.69 31.51 8.66
C ILE A 358 -3.92 32.61 9.70
N THR A 359 -4.13 33.85 9.26
CA THR A 359 -4.29 35.02 10.16
C THR A 359 -5.69 35.63 10.12
N ASP A 360 -6.52 35.23 9.15
CA ASP A 360 -7.84 35.80 8.86
C ASP A 360 -9.00 34.93 9.39
N PHE A 361 -8.85 34.40 10.61
CA PHE A 361 -9.83 33.50 11.24
C PHE A 361 -10.82 34.23 12.18
N GLN A 362 -10.67 35.53 12.42
CA GLN A 362 -11.63 36.30 13.22
C GLN A 362 -13.09 36.20 12.71
N PRO A 363 -13.38 36.28 11.40
CA PRO A 363 -14.74 36.11 10.89
C PRO A 363 -15.35 34.74 11.22
N VAL A 364 -14.52 33.70 11.33
CA VAL A 364 -14.97 32.35 11.70
C VAL A 364 -15.48 32.35 13.14
N VAL A 365 -14.73 32.95 14.07
CA VAL A 365 -15.17 33.07 15.47
C VAL A 365 -16.40 33.98 15.61
N ALA A 366 -16.48 35.06 14.82
CA ALA A 366 -17.67 35.89 14.76
C ALA A 366 -18.92 35.09 14.35
N GLN A 367 -18.80 34.18 13.39
CA GLN A 367 -19.90 33.32 12.97
C GLN A 367 -20.45 32.48 14.13
N LEU A 368 -19.59 31.92 14.98
CA LEU A 368 -20.02 31.11 16.14
C LEU A 368 -20.91 31.89 17.09
N LEU A 369 -20.64 33.17 17.30
CA LEU A 369 -21.44 34.06 18.15
C LEU A 369 -22.87 34.30 17.62
N THR A 370 -23.09 34.04 16.32
CA THR A 370 -24.38 34.23 15.65
C THR A 370 -25.22 32.96 15.50
N ILE A 371 -24.62 31.78 15.72
CA ILE A 371 -25.34 30.50 15.64
C ILE A 371 -26.37 30.45 16.77
N ASP A 372 -27.61 30.07 16.46
CA ASP A 372 -28.70 29.93 17.42
C ASP A 372 -28.58 28.65 18.26
N SER A 373 -27.49 28.55 19.00
CA SER A 373 -27.19 27.48 19.94
C SER A 373 -26.33 28.03 21.07
N TRP A 374 -26.73 27.78 22.32
CA TRP A 374 -25.98 28.27 23.46
C TRP A 374 -24.57 27.65 23.54
N SER A 375 -24.41 26.39 23.13
CA SER A 375 -23.11 25.71 23.13
C SER A 375 -22.19 26.28 22.05
N ALA A 376 -22.75 26.60 20.87
CA ALA A 376 -22.02 27.30 19.81
C ALA A 376 -21.59 28.72 20.22
N LYS A 377 -22.50 29.51 20.80
CA LYS A 377 -22.19 30.85 21.32
C LYS A 377 -21.12 30.79 22.42
N THR A 378 -21.22 29.81 23.32
CA THR A 378 -20.22 29.60 24.39
C THR A 378 -18.85 29.29 23.79
N LEU A 379 -18.76 28.38 22.82
CA LEU A 379 -17.52 28.10 22.11
C LEU A 379 -16.96 29.36 21.43
N GLY A 380 -17.82 30.16 20.80
CA GLY A 380 -17.44 31.44 20.20
C GLY A 380 -16.82 32.42 21.20
N VAL A 381 -17.43 32.58 22.38
CA VAL A 381 -16.91 33.43 23.47
C VAL A 381 -15.55 32.91 23.95
N VAL A 382 -15.44 31.61 24.26
CA VAL A 382 -14.20 31.00 24.73
C VAL A 382 -13.07 31.14 23.70
N CYS A 383 -13.38 30.92 22.42
CA CYS A 383 -12.40 31.08 21.34
C CYS A 383 -11.98 32.53 21.18
N ALA A 384 -12.91 33.50 21.23
CA ALA A 384 -12.56 34.92 21.16
C ALA A 384 -11.54 35.33 22.23
N GLY A 385 -11.74 34.90 23.48
CA GLY A 385 -10.79 35.12 24.58
C GLY A 385 -9.46 34.39 24.38
N THR A 386 -9.51 33.09 24.07
CA THR A 386 -8.31 32.25 23.88
C THR A 386 -7.40 32.77 22.75
N LEU A 387 -8.01 33.25 21.67
CA LEU A 387 -7.35 33.80 20.48
C LEU A 387 -7.02 35.30 20.62
N LYS A 388 -7.48 35.96 21.69
CA LYS A 388 -7.33 37.42 21.93
C LYS A 388 -7.85 38.28 20.78
N LEU A 389 -9.04 37.95 20.28
CA LEU A 389 -9.67 38.65 19.14
C LEU A 389 -10.36 39.94 19.58
N THR A 390 -9.57 40.99 19.81
CA THR A 390 -10.05 42.30 20.29
C THR A 390 -11.16 42.90 19.42
N GLY A 391 -11.12 42.67 18.11
CA GLY A 391 -12.16 43.08 17.16
C GLY A 391 -13.54 42.44 17.37
N LEU A 392 -13.68 41.48 18.29
CA LEU A 392 -14.95 40.83 18.64
C LEU A 392 -15.52 41.28 19.99
N ALA A 393 -14.87 42.21 20.72
CA ALA A 393 -15.28 42.61 22.06
C ALA A 393 -16.77 43.04 22.14
N GLU A 394 -17.24 43.82 21.16
CA GLU A 394 -18.65 44.27 21.11
C GLU A 394 -19.62 43.12 20.84
N GLN A 395 -19.29 42.20 19.93
CA GLN A 395 -20.11 41.04 19.61
C GLN A 395 -20.21 40.08 20.79
N VAL A 396 -19.11 39.89 21.52
CA VAL A 396 -19.08 39.11 22.77
C VAL A 396 -19.93 39.82 23.83
N ALA A 397 -19.78 41.14 24.03
CA ALA A 397 -20.54 41.90 25.01
C ALA A 397 -22.07 41.88 24.75
N ALA A 398 -22.50 41.75 23.49
CA ALA A 398 -23.91 41.62 23.12
C ALA A 398 -24.59 40.39 23.75
N LEU A 399 -23.83 39.36 24.12
CA LEU A 399 -24.34 38.16 24.80
C LEU A 399 -24.47 38.31 26.32
N SER A 400 -24.14 39.47 26.90
CA SER A 400 -24.11 39.71 28.36
C SER A 400 -25.44 39.47 29.10
N THR A 401 -26.56 39.46 28.38
CA THR A 401 -27.91 39.22 28.93
C THR A 401 -28.34 37.75 28.87
N GLU A 402 -27.56 36.89 28.23
CA GLU A 402 -27.86 35.46 28.07
C GLU A 402 -27.87 34.74 29.43
N ARG A 403 -29.01 34.13 29.75
CA ARG A 403 -29.26 33.49 31.06
C ARG A 403 -28.98 31.99 31.09
N GLN A 404 -28.63 31.40 29.95
CA GLN A 404 -28.31 29.99 29.86
C GLN A 404 -27.19 29.64 30.83
N ARG A 405 -27.42 28.63 31.68
CA ARG A 405 -26.41 28.10 32.59
C ARG A 405 -25.40 27.25 31.82
N LEU A 406 -24.13 27.39 32.18
CA LEU A 406 -23.05 26.66 31.55
C LEU A 406 -22.63 25.47 32.41
N PRO A 407 -22.79 24.22 31.93
CA PRO A 407 -22.27 23.05 32.61
C PRO A 407 -20.74 23.12 32.66
N GLY A 408 -20.12 22.63 33.74
CA GLY A 408 -18.67 22.69 33.95
C GLY A 408 -18.13 23.99 34.58
N TRP A 409 -18.70 25.17 34.27
CA TRP A 409 -18.25 26.49 34.76
C TRP A 409 -18.69 26.85 36.20
N GLY A 410 -19.14 25.85 36.97
CA GLY A 410 -19.72 26.04 38.30
C GLY A 410 -21.24 26.31 38.27
N SER A 411 -21.91 26.00 39.39
CA SER A 411 -23.39 25.85 39.46
C SER A 411 -24.22 27.12 39.19
N ARG A 412 -23.58 28.30 39.07
CA ARG A 412 -24.26 29.59 38.88
C ARG A 412 -23.79 30.37 37.65
N THR A 413 -22.81 29.87 36.91
CA THR A 413 -22.24 30.63 35.79
C THR A 413 -23.16 30.61 34.59
N THR A 414 -23.45 31.77 34.02
CA THR A 414 -24.24 31.92 32.79
C THR A 414 -23.39 32.36 31.61
N LEU A 415 -23.87 32.10 30.39
CA LEU A 415 -23.23 32.61 29.16
C LEU A 415 -23.02 34.13 29.21
N GLY A 416 -24.00 34.90 29.71
CA GLY A 416 -23.86 36.35 29.86
C GLY A 416 -22.86 36.81 30.92
N GLN A 417 -22.53 35.98 31.91
CA GLN A 417 -21.44 36.27 32.85
C GLN A 417 -20.08 36.02 32.18
N LEU A 418 -19.93 34.87 31.51
CA LEU A 418 -18.71 34.54 30.76
C LEU A 418 -18.43 35.59 29.68
N ALA A 419 -19.45 35.97 28.90
CA ALA A 419 -19.35 36.98 27.87
C ALA A 419 -18.88 38.35 28.40
N ARG A 420 -19.35 38.77 29.58
CA ARG A 420 -18.87 40.02 30.21
C ARG A 420 -17.40 39.94 30.57
N GLN A 421 -16.99 38.86 31.23
CA GLN A 421 -15.60 38.65 31.60
C GLN A 421 -14.69 38.67 30.36
N THR A 422 -15.03 37.88 29.34
CA THR A 422 -14.23 37.81 28.12
C THR A 422 -14.23 39.14 27.36
N ALA A 423 -15.35 39.86 27.27
CA ALA A 423 -15.38 41.17 26.61
C ALA A 423 -14.50 42.20 27.33
N ASP A 424 -14.36 42.13 28.66
CA ASP A 424 -13.47 43.00 29.42
C ASP A 424 -11.99 42.63 29.23
N GLU A 425 -11.67 41.35 29.06
CA GLU A 425 -10.31 40.87 28.74
C GLU A 425 -9.85 41.21 27.30
N LEU A 426 -10.81 41.50 26.40
CA LEU A 426 -10.56 41.83 24.99
C LEU A 426 -10.41 43.34 24.71
N LYS A 427 -10.65 44.20 25.70
CA LYS A 427 -10.42 45.65 25.64
C LYS A 427 -8.99 45.97 26.02
#